data_AF-A0A1C5LZ68-F1
#
_entry.id   AF-A0A1C5LZ68-F1
#
_cell.length_a   1.000
_cell.length_b   1.000
_cell.length_c   1.000
_cell.angle_alpha   90.00
_cell.angle_beta   90.00
_cell.angle_gamma   90.00
#
_symmetry.space_group_name_H-M   'P 1'
#
loop_
_entity.id
_entity.type
_entity.pdbx_description
1 polymer ?
#
loop_
_entity_poly.entity_id
_entity_poly.type
_entity_poly.pdbx_seq_one_letter_code
_entity_poly.pdbx_strand_id
1 'polypeptide(L)'
;MNTEDLIDELYAMVEKAWSLPLSHGRAVLDGDEVKKILDEIKQALPQEIRQAKAIVADRSQIISDARQEAETIVRLAEERKKAMINQHEIVKQAQQKSNDMISQTQAKIREMRKASNDYIDDLMKRTDDALAANLAELRKTRQNIKASQRSGQN
;
A
#
# COMPACT_ATOMS: atom_id res chain seq x y z
N MET A 1 -31.54 43.20 -15.49
CA MET A 1 -31.77 42.83 -16.89
C MET A 1 -30.43 42.48 -17.47
N ASN A 2 -30.32 41.27 -18.02
CA ASN A 2 -29.15 40.89 -18.79
C ASN A 2 -29.20 41.62 -20.13
N THR A 3 -28.07 41.73 -20.82
CA THR A 3 -28.02 42.38 -22.14
C THR A 3 -29.05 41.78 -23.12
N GLU A 4 -29.32 40.47 -23.06
CA GLU A 4 -30.35 39.81 -23.87
C GLU A 4 -31.75 40.38 -23.61
N ASP A 5 -32.13 40.60 -22.34
CA ASP A 5 -33.44 41.17 -21.98
C ASP A 5 -33.61 42.59 -22.57
N LEU A 6 -32.53 43.39 -22.55
CA LEU A 6 -32.54 44.76 -23.10
C LEU A 6 -32.61 44.76 -24.63
N ILE A 7 -31.99 43.77 -25.28
CA ILE A 7 -32.08 43.59 -26.73
C ILE A 7 -33.52 43.18 -27.10
N ASP A 8 -34.13 42.26 -26.37
CA ASP A 8 -35.52 41.83 -26.59
C ASP A 8 -36.51 42.98 -26.36
N GLU A 9 -36.28 43.81 -25.35
CA GLU A 9 -37.07 45.02 -25.11
C GLU A 9 -36.95 46.03 -26.27
N LEU A 10 -35.74 46.22 -26.80
CA LEU A 10 -35.52 47.06 -27.97
C LEU A 10 -36.22 46.50 -29.22
N TYR A 11 -36.19 45.17 -29.43
CA TYR A 11 -36.93 44.52 -30.51
C TYR A 11 -38.44 44.72 -30.36
N ALA A 12 -38.99 44.50 -29.16
CA ALA A 12 -40.40 44.68 -28.88
C ALA A 12 -40.85 46.15 -29.09
N MET A 13 -39.97 47.11 -28.79
CA MET A 13 -40.21 48.52 -29.03
C MET A 13 -40.29 48.82 -30.53
N VAL A 14 -39.37 48.27 -31.33
CA VAL A 14 -39.37 48.39 -32.80
C VAL A 14 -40.61 47.73 -33.42
N GLU A 15 -41.05 46.58 -32.92
CA GLU A 15 -42.27 45.90 -33.41
C GLU A 15 -43.54 46.69 -33.11
N LYS A 16 -43.62 47.37 -31.97
CA LYS A 16 -44.77 48.18 -31.55
C LYS A 16 -44.72 49.61 -32.08
N ALA A 17 -43.67 49.97 -32.81
CA ALA A 17 -43.43 51.31 -33.33
C ALA A 17 -44.58 51.78 -34.24
N TRP A 18 -44.94 53.05 -34.15
CA TRP A 18 -46.02 53.60 -34.96
C TRP A 18 -45.61 53.64 -36.43
N SER A 19 -46.35 52.96 -37.33
CA SER A 19 -46.14 53.07 -38.78
C SER A 19 -47.05 54.15 -39.41
N LEU A 20 -46.46 55.04 -40.22
CA LEU A 20 -47.20 56.11 -40.90
C LEU A 20 -47.63 55.67 -42.32
N PRO A 21 -48.88 55.89 -42.76
CA PRO A 21 -49.29 55.58 -44.13
C PRO A 21 -48.47 56.40 -45.14
N LEU A 22 -48.05 55.75 -46.24
CA LEU A 22 -47.13 56.30 -47.26
C LEU A 22 -45.67 56.51 -46.81
N SER A 23 -45.26 56.05 -45.62
CA SER A 23 -43.89 56.21 -45.11
C SER A 23 -42.85 55.24 -45.71
N HIS A 24 -43.26 54.37 -46.65
CA HIS A 24 -42.41 53.34 -47.25
C HIS A 24 -41.76 52.40 -46.21
N GLY A 25 -42.51 52.03 -45.18
CA GLY A 25 -42.04 51.09 -44.14
C GLY A 25 -41.25 51.73 -43.00
N ARG A 26 -41.24 53.07 -42.89
CA ARG A 26 -40.64 53.77 -41.74
C ARG A 26 -41.59 53.78 -40.56
N ALA A 27 -41.05 53.47 -39.38
CA ALA A 27 -41.74 53.55 -38.11
C ALA A 27 -41.20 54.70 -37.26
N VAL A 28 -42.06 55.28 -36.42
CA VAL A 28 -41.73 56.35 -35.48
C VAL A 28 -41.61 55.76 -34.09
N LEU A 29 -40.50 56.09 -33.43
CA LEU A 29 -40.13 55.63 -32.10
C LEU A 29 -39.75 56.83 -31.23
N ASP A 30 -39.90 56.68 -29.92
CA ASP A 30 -39.31 57.60 -28.97
C ASP A 30 -37.79 57.42 -28.96
N GLY A 31 -37.08 58.43 -29.45
CA GLY A 31 -35.63 58.39 -29.56
C GLY A 31 -34.92 58.39 -28.21
N ASP A 32 -35.53 58.92 -27.15
CA ASP A 32 -34.93 58.96 -25.82
C ASP A 32 -35.04 57.62 -25.11
N GLU A 33 -36.16 56.91 -25.30
CA GLU A 33 -36.36 55.55 -24.79
C GLU A 33 -35.40 54.54 -25.45
N VAL A 34 -35.25 54.62 -26.78
CA VAL A 34 -34.28 53.81 -27.54
C VAL A 34 -32.85 54.06 -27.06
N LYS A 35 -32.46 55.33 -26.89
CA LYS A 35 -31.11 55.68 -26.41
C LYS A 35 -30.84 55.13 -25.02
N LYS A 36 -31.82 55.19 -24.12
CA LYS A 36 -31.70 54.67 -22.76
C LYS A 36 -31.38 53.17 -22.76
N ILE A 37 -32.14 52.38 -23.52
CA ILE A 37 -31.90 50.93 -23.65
C ILE A 37 -30.51 50.65 -24.26
N LEU A 38 -30.12 51.39 -25.29
CA LEU A 38 -28.79 51.26 -25.92
C LEU A 38 -27.64 51.61 -24.97
N ASP A 39 -27.83 52.60 -24.09
CA ASP A 39 -26.84 52.99 -23.09
C ASP A 39 -26.74 51.95 -21.97
N GLU A 40 -27.86 51.35 -21.55
CA GLU A 40 -27.87 50.23 -20.61
C GLU A 40 -27.17 48.99 -21.18
N ILE A 41 -27.43 48.64 -22.46
CA ILE A 41 -26.71 47.58 -23.19
C ILE A 41 -25.21 47.85 -23.23
N LYS A 42 -24.81 49.10 -23.54
CA LYS A 42 -23.39 49.50 -23.56
C LYS A 42 -22.71 49.39 -22.20
N GLN A 43 -23.45 49.58 -21.11
CA GLN A 43 -22.91 49.46 -19.76
C GLN A 43 -22.80 47.99 -19.31
N ALA A 44 -23.73 47.13 -19.71
CA ALA A 44 -23.78 45.71 -19.34
C ALA A 44 -22.76 44.85 -20.11
N LEU A 45 -22.62 45.05 -21.43
CA LEU A 45 -21.73 44.26 -22.29
C LEU A 45 -20.27 44.15 -21.80
N PRO A 46 -19.58 45.25 -21.39
CA PRO A 46 -18.22 45.16 -20.88
C PRO A 46 -18.09 44.31 -19.62
N GLN A 47 -19.11 44.25 -18.78
CA GLN A 47 -19.11 43.46 -17.54
C GLN A 47 -19.21 41.96 -17.84
N GLU A 48 -20.10 41.57 -18.74
CA GLU A 48 -20.28 40.17 -19.17
C GLU A 48 -19.03 39.63 -19.87
N ILE A 49 -18.40 40.45 -20.72
CA ILE A 49 -17.11 40.11 -21.36
C ILE A 49 -16.01 39.91 -20.31
N ARG A 50 -15.95 40.74 -19.26
CA ARG A 50 -14.99 40.56 -18.16
C ARG A 50 -15.23 39.27 -17.41
N GLN A 51 -16.48 38.93 -17.11
CA GLN A 51 -16.83 37.65 -16.48
C GLN A 51 -16.45 36.45 -17.35
N ALA A 52 -16.77 36.49 -18.64
CA ALA A 52 -16.40 35.41 -19.56
C ALA A 52 -14.87 35.20 -19.60
N LYS A 53 -14.09 36.30 -19.65
CA LYS A 53 -12.62 36.23 -19.58
C LYS A 53 -12.11 35.64 -18.27
N ALA A 54 -12.73 35.99 -17.14
CA ALA A 54 -12.38 35.43 -15.84
C ALA A 54 -12.65 33.91 -15.77
N ILE A 55 -13.82 33.46 -16.23
CA ILE A 55 -14.19 32.04 -16.28
C ILE A 55 -13.19 31.24 -17.13
N VAL A 56 -12.76 31.79 -18.28
CA VAL A 56 -11.76 31.14 -19.15
C VAL A 56 -10.38 31.06 -18.47
N ALA A 57 -10.00 32.11 -17.74
CA ALA A 57 -8.75 32.11 -16.97
C ALA A 57 -8.79 31.07 -15.83
N ASP A 58 -9.87 31.06 -15.04
CA ASP A 58 -10.08 30.12 -13.94
C ASP A 58 -10.07 28.66 -14.43
N ARG A 59 -10.67 28.38 -15.59
CA ARG A 59 -10.63 27.05 -16.21
C ARG A 59 -9.20 26.55 -16.42
N SER A 60 -8.31 27.43 -16.86
CA SER A 60 -6.91 27.06 -17.10
C SER A 60 -6.19 26.76 -15.78
N GLN A 61 -6.47 27.55 -14.74
CA GLN A 61 -5.95 27.33 -13.40
C GLN A 61 -6.43 26.00 -12.81
N ILE A 62 -7.74 25.74 -12.87
CA ILE A 62 -8.35 24.49 -12.37
C ILE A 62 -7.70 23.26 -13.03
N ILE A 63 -7.48 23.30 -14.35
CA ILE A 63 -6.84 22.19 -15.07
C ILE A 63 -5.38 22.02 -14.63
N SER A 64 -4.67 23.12 -14.40
CA SER A 64 -3.29 23.07 -13.91
C SER A 64 -3.21 22.44 -12.52
N ASP A 65 -4.07 22.90 -11.60
CA ASP A 65 -4.10 22.42 -10.22
C ASP A 65 -4.47 20.93 -10.17
N ALA A 66 -5.48 20.51 -10.96
CA ALA A 66 -5.87 19.11 -11.07
C ALA A 66 -4.75 18.22 -11.62
N ARG A 67 -3.94 18.71 -12.57
CA ARG A 67 -2.76 17.98 -13.08
C ARG A 67 -1.69 17.82 -12.01
N GLN A 68 -1.38 18.89 -11.28
CA GLN A 68 -0.40 18.85 -10.20
C GLN A 68 -0.83 17.92 -9.06
N GLU A 69 -2.13 17.92 -8.72
CA GLU A 69 -2.69 17.00 -7.73
C GLU A 69 -2.61 15.55 -8.21
N ALA A 70 -2.97 15.28 -9.47
CA ALA A 70 -2.85 13.95 -10.06
C ALA A 70 -1.39 13.43 -10.05
N GLU A 71 -0.43 14.26 -10.44
CA GLU A 71 1.01 13.93 -10.36
C GLU A 71 1.44 13.62 -8.93
N THR A 72 0.96 14.40 -7.96
CA THR A 72 1.25 14.19 -6.54
C THR A 72 0.68 12.87 -6.04
N ILE A 73 -0.56 12.53 -6.42
CA ILE A 73 -1.22 11.26 -6.07
C ILE A 73 -0.43 10.08 -6.64
N VAL A 74 -0.05 10.15 -7.92
CA VAL A 74 0.73 9.09 -8.59
C VAL A 74 2.06 8.89 -7.89
N ARG A 75 2.81 9.97 -7.62
CA ARG A 75 4.09 9.90 -6.91
C ARG A 75 3.95 9.25 -5.53
N LEU A 76 2.96 9.67 -4.74
CA LEU A 76 2.71 9.10 -3.41
C LEU A 76 2.33 7.62 -3.48
N ALA A 77 1.53 7.22 -4.47
CA ALA A 77 1.17 5.83 -4.70
C ALA A 77 2.39 4.97 -5.05
N GLU A 78 3.30 5.47 -5.89
CA GLU A 78 4.54 4.78 -6.24
C GLU A 78 5.49 4.63 -5.04
N GLU A 79 5.63 5.65 -4.21
CA GLU A 79 6.42 5.59 -2.98
C GLU A 79 5.87 4.56 -2.00
N ARG A 80 4.54 4.56 -1.79
CA ARG A 80 3.86 3.54 -0.96
C ARG A 80 4.05 2.14 -1.51
N LYS A 81 3.96 1.96 -2.84
CA LYS A 81 4.20 0.67 -3.50
C LYS A 81 5.62 0.17 -3.21
N LYS A 82 6.63 1.03 -3.37
CA LYS A 82 8.04 0.69 -3.08
C LYS A 82 8.23 0.29 -1.62
N ALA A 83 7.66 1.06 -0.68
CA ALA A 83 7.73 0.74 0.74
C ALA A 83 7.08 -0.63 1.07
N MET A 84 5.92 -0.92 0.50
CA MET A 84 5.21 -2.18 0.70
C MET A 84 5.98 -3.38 0.13
N ILE A 85 6.57 -3.26 -1.06
CA ILE A 85 7.41 -4.30 -1.65
C ILE A 85 8.63 -4.57 -0.77
N ASN A 86 9.33 -3.51 -0.33
CA ASN A 86 10.48 -3.66 0.55
C ASN A 86 10.10 -4.36 1.86
N GLN A 87 8.97 -3.98 2.48
CA GLN A 87 8.48 -4.63 3.69
C GLN A 87 8.13 -6.10 3.45
N HIS A 88 7.47 -6.41 2.32
CA HIS A 88 7.14 -7.78 1.94
C HIS A 88 8.38 -8.63 1.69
N GLU A 89 9.42 -8.09 1.04
CA GLU A 89 10.70 -8.76 0.85
C GLU A 89 11.40 -9.06 2.18
N ILE A 90 11.41 -8.10 3.12
CA ILE A 90 11.97 -8.31 4.46
C ILE A 90 11.23 -9.44 5.18
N VAL A 91 9.89 -9.45 5.15
CA VAL A 91 9.08 -10.50 5.77
C VAL A 91 9.36 -11.86 5.12
N LYS A 92 9.45 -11.92 3.79
CA LYS A 92 9.77 -13.15 3.06
C LYS A 92 11.16 -13.69 3.43
N GLN A 93 12.17 -12.83 3.50
CA GLN A 93 13.52 -13.21 3.92
C GLN A 93 13.55 -13.69 5.37
N ALA A 94 12.83 -13.00 6.27
CA ALA A 94 12.72 -13.39 7.67
C ALA A 94 12.07 -14.78 7.82
N GLN A 95 11.00 -15.05 7.06
CA GLN A 95 10.34 -16.36 7.06
C GLN A 95 11.25 -17.46 6.53
N GLN A 96 11.99 -17.20 5.44
CA GLN A 96 12.96 -18.16 4.90
C GLN A 96 14.05 -18.49 5.92
N LYS A 97 14.64 -17.47 6.55
CA LYS A 97 15.66 -17.64 7.59
C LYS A 97 15.12 -18.40 8.81
N SER A 98 13.87 -18.15 9.19
CA SER A 98 13.20 -18.89 10.27
C SER A 98 13.06 -20.37 9.92
N ASN A 99 12.59 -20.69 8.71
CA ASN A 99 12.45 -22.06 8.24
C ASN A 99 13.80 -22.80 8.19
N ASP A 100 14.85 -22.13 7.70
CA ASP A 100 16.20 -22.66 7.65
C ASP A 100 16.74 -22.94 9.07
N MET A 101 16.52 -22.01 10.00
CA MET A 101 16.92 -22.18 11.41
C MET A 101 16.19 -23.36 12.07
N ILE A 102 14.88 -23.52 11.82
CA ILE A 102 14.12 -24.66 12.34
C ILE A 102 14.66 -25.97 11.76
N SER A 103 14.90 -26.02 10.45
CA SER A 103 15.46 -27.21 9.78
C SER A 103 16.82 -27.60 10.35
N GLN A 104 17.73 -26.62 10.49
CA GLN A 104 19.06 -26.83 11.08
C GLN A 104 18.97 -27.29 12.54
N THR A 105 18.09 -26.67 13.33
CA THR A 105 17.88 -27.03 14.74
C THR A 105 17.36 -28.47 14.86
N GLN A 106 16.39 -28.86 14.03
CA GLN A 106 15.88 -30.23 14.01
C GLN A 106 16.96 -31.24 13.60
N ALA A 107 17.79 -30.91 12.60
CA ALA A 107 18.91 -31.75 12.20
C ALA A 107 19.90 -31.94 13.35
N LYS A 108 20.27 -30.85 14.02
CA LYS A 108 21.20 -30.87 15.16
C LYS A 108 20.64 -31.62 16.37
N ILE A 109 19.34 -31.51 16.64
CA ILE A 109 18.67 -32.30 17.69
C ILE A 109 18.74 -33.79 17.38
N ARG A 110 18.50 -34.19 16.12
CA ARG A 110 18.60 -35.61 15.71
C ARG A 110 20.02 -36.13 15.86
N GLU A 111 21.00 -35.35 15.43
CA GLU A 111 22.42 -35.69 15.56
C GLU A 111 22.84 -35.83 17.03
N MET A 112 22.47 -34.86 17.87
CA MET A 112 22.77 -34.88 19.31
C MET A 112 22.14 -36.09 19.99
N ARG A 113 20.88 -36.42 19.69
CA ARG A 113 20.23 -37.63 20.23
C ARG A 113 20.95 -38.90 19.83
N LYS A 114 21.37 -39.01 18.56
CA LYS A 114 22.14 -40.16 18.09
C LYS A 114 23.46 -40.27 18.84
N ALA A 115 24.24 -39.19 18.91
CA ALA A 115 25.50 -39.16 19.62
C ALA A 115 25.35 -39.51 21.11
N SER A 116 24.30 -39.02 21.77
CA SER A 116 24.00 -39.38 23.16
C SER A 116 23.66 -40.86 23.33
N ASN A 117 22.86 -41.44 22.43
CA ASN A 117 22.53 -42.87 22.46
C ASN A 117 23.79 -43.72 22.24
N ASP A 118 24.60 -43.38 21.24
CA ASP A 118 25.84 -44.10 20.93
C ASP A 118 26.82 -44.04 22.13
N TYR A 119 26.90 -42.89 22.81
CA TYR A 119 27.71 -42.73 24.01
C TYR A 119 27.19 -43.55 25.20
N ILE A 120 25.88 -43.58 25.42
CA ILE A 120 25.26 -44.38 26.48
C ILE A 120 25.53 -45.87 26.23
N ASP A 121 25.38 -46.34 24.99
CA ASP A 121 25.62 -47.74 24.63
C ASP A 121 27.08 -48.16 24.87
N ASP A 122 28.05 -47.32 24.47
CA ASP A 122 29.47 -47.55 24.77
C ASP A 122 29.75 -47.61 26.29
N LEU A 123 29.19 -46.68 27.04
CA LEU A 123 29.35 -46.65 28.49
C LEU A 123 28.74 -47.88 29.17
N MET A 124 27.56 -48.32 28.72
CA MET A 124 26.92 -49.53 29.22
C MET A 124 27.76 -50.77 28.89
N LYS A 125 28.26 -50.89 27.66
CA LYS A 125 29.11 -52.00 27.24
C LYS A 125 30.39 -52.09 28.05
N ARG A 126 31.10 -50.96 28.22
CA ARG A 126 32.33 -50.90 29.05
C ARG A 126 32.07 -51.28 30.51
N THR A 127 30.90 -50.92 31.02
CA THR A 127 30.48 -51.27 32.38
C THR A 127 30.21 -52.77 32.49
N ASP A 128 29.51 -53.36 31.52
CA ASP A 128 29.22 -54.79 31.47
C ASP A 128 30.51 -55.62 31.39
N ASP A 129 31.43 -55.23 30.50
CA ASP A 129 32.75 -55.87 30.36
C ASP A 129 33.54 -55.84 31.69
N ALA A 130 33.54 -54.70 32.39
CA ALA A 130 34.21 -54.55 33.69
C ALA A 130 33.55 -55.42 34.78
N LEU A 131 32.22 -55.49 34.82
CA LEU A 131 31.50 -56.35 35.76
C LEU A 131 31.75 -57.83 35.49
N ALA A 132 31.78 -58.24 34.22
CA ALA A 132 32.09 -59.60 33.80
C ALA A 132 33.52 -60.01 34.23
N ALA A 133 34.50 -59.12 34.05
CA ALA A 133 35.87 -59.33 34.51
C ALA A 133 35.95 -59.49 36.04
N ASN A 134 35.31 -58.58 36.79
CA ASN A 134 35.26 -58.64 38.26
C ASN A 134 34.58 -59.93 38.75
N LEU A 135 33.51 -60.37 38.09
CA LEU A 135 32.83 -61.62 38.43
C LEU A 135 33.71 -62.85 38.15
N ALA A 136 34.46 -62.84 37.03
CA ALA A 136 35.40 -63.91 36.70
C ALA A 136 36.51 -64.01 37.75
N GLU A 137 37.05 -62.88 38.21
CA GLU A 137 38.05 -62.82 39.27
C GLU A 137 37.50 -63.33 40.61
N LEU A 138 36.29 -62.93 41.00
CA LEU A 138 35.62 -63.46 42.20
C LEU A 138 35.43 -64.98 42.13
N ARG A 139 34.99 -65.51 40.97
CA ARG A 139 34.84 -66.96 40.76
C ARG A 139 36.18 -67.69 40.90
N LYS A 140 37.25 -67.15 40.31
CA LYS A 140 38.61 -67.70 40.42
C LYS A 140 39.09 -67.70 41.88
N THR A 141 38.92 -66.60 42.60
CA THR A 141 39.28 -66.48 44.02
C THR A 141 38.52 -67.50 44.87
N ARG A 142 37.21 -67.67 44.66
CA ARG A 142 36.41 -68.71 45.35
C ARG A 142 36.90 -70.12 45.05
N GLN A 143 37.26 -70.42 43.81
CA GLN A 143 37.81 -71.74 43.44
C GLN A 143 39.15 -72.00 44.14
N ASN A 144 40.05 -71.01 44.17
CA ASN A 144 41.33 -71.12 44.84
C ASN A 144 41.17 -71.40 46.34
N ILE A 145 40.30 -70.66 47.04
CA ILE A 145 40.01 -70.89 48.48
C ILE A 145 39.51 -72.33 48.71
N LYS A 146 38.56 -72.80 47.88
CA LYS A 146 38.02 -74.16 47.99
C LYS A 146 39.08 -75.24 47.73
N ALA A 147 40.01 -74.99 46.80
CA ALA A 147 41.13 -75.90 46.54
C ALA A 147 42.10 -75.94 47.72
N SER A 148 42.46 -74.78 48.29
CA SER A 148 43.34 -74.69 49.47
C SER A 148 42.74 -75.39 50.71
N GLN A 149 41.42 -75.31 50.91
CA GLN A 149 40.73 -76.02 52.00
C GLN A 149 40.79 -77.55 51.84
N ARG A 150 40.72 -78.07 50.60
CA ARG A 150 40.80 -79.51 50.33
C ARG A 150 42.22 -80.06 50.52
N SER A 151 43.25 -79.30 50.18
CA SER A 151 44.65 -79.70 50.40
C SER A 151 45.09 -79.71 51.86
N GLY A 152 44.36 -79.04 52.76
CA GLY A 152 44.64 -79.04 54.20
C GLY A 152 43.92 -80.13 55.01
N GLN A 153 43.14 -81.00 54.36
CA GLN A 153 42.38 -82.09 55.00
C GLN A 153 42.93 -83.50 54.68
N ASN A 154 44.02 -83.60 53.91
CA ASN A 154 44.79 -84.82 53.70
C ASN A 154 46.14 -84.71 54.43
#